data_AF-B0E3I3-F1
#
_entry.id   AF-B0E3I3-F1
#
_cell.length_a   1.000
_cell.length_b   1.000
_cell.length_c   1.000
_cell.angle_alpha   90.00
_cell.angle_beta   90.00
_cell.angle_gamma   90.00
#
_symmetry.space_group_name_H-M   'P 1'
#
loop_
_entity.id
_entity.type
_entity.pdbx_description
1 polymer ?
#
loop_
_entity_poly.entity_id
_entity_poly.type
_entity_poly.pdbx_seq_one_letter_code
_entity_poly.pdbx_strand_id
1 'polypeptide(L)'
;TEKHPIWRQFEASLRQHPLAKPQSWLTEKFEVLHETVMTWIKESQIDHKAIEKAQLVFTNARSEFRAGNTSSGAKKPSKTKGFNSDKSSLPQSKDDRRMLFVNFLRRGLPLLEQGLSVHVNSSDKFLKKMANSPDKFMPYREHAPTRILSRNSIYDDPEWLKTPIGFWNVLCFRGVFFGSEFARDNGCHFEDLDQWKAFSKGHPQSYFVVKTAYGSFQGDRSIDRVEEYWEKRDLWELLMNKKDLTIFDVYDFLLQSSTGGGRSTSSRKRGSWQSAKGNNKSTSKKVFVNIGSLTAILIIGDLIYADILPMPSALDWGKLIEKVGKGALDAMIMLGLIDEDTTVPQAFADLDAFVNRELTSEEKSAMTYDVLTGEHSLCKYKRLYSKRNAK
;
A
#
# COMPACT_ATOMS: atom_id res chain seq x y z
N THR A 1 15.39 15.84 -31.54
CA THR A 1 14.97 17.02 -32.35
C THR A 1 14.24 16.51 -33.59
N GLU A 2 13.25 17.24 -34.09
CA GLU A 2 12.39 16.86 -35.25
C GLU A 2 13.17 16.61 -36.55
N LYS A 3 14.43 17.04 -36.61
CA LYS A 3 15.34 16.86 -37.75
C LYS A 3 15.99 15.48 -37.80
N HIS A 4 15.83 14.64 -36.77
CA HIS A 4 16.45 13.32 -36.74
C HIS A 4 15.70 12.34 -37.68
N PRO A 5 16.39 11.55 -38.52
CA PRO A 5 15.75 10.63 -39.48
C PRO A 5 14.73 9.67 -38.85
N ILE A 6 14.96 9.30 -37.60
CA ILE A 6 14.08 8.42 -36.81
C ILE A 6 12.74 9.08 -36.48
N TRP A 7 12.64 10.41 -36.41
CA TRP A 7 11.34 11.09 -36.22
C TRP A 7 10.38 10.78 -37.38
N ARG A 8 10.91 10.68 -38.61
CA ARG A 8 10.11 10.28 -39.78
C ARG A 8 9.66 8.82 -39.70
N GLN A 9 10.50 7.92 -39.19
CA GLN A 9 10.13 6.52 -38.94
C GLN A 9 9.10 6.37 -37.82
N PHE A 10 9.23 7.18 -36.76
CA PHE A 10 8.28 7.25 -35.66
C PHE A 10 6.91 7.74 -36.15
N GLU A 11 6.85 8.83 -36.92
CA GLU A 11 5.61 9.30 -37.55
C GLU A 11 5.00 8.27 -38.49
N ALA A 12 5.83 7.61 -39.31
CA ALA A 12 5.36 6.56 -40.23
C ALA A 12 4.73 5.39 -39.46
N SER A 13 5.35 4.96 -38.35
CA SER A 13 4.85 3.89 -37.49
C SER A 13 3.55 4.27 -36.80
N LEU A 14 3.42 5.53 -36.35
CA LEU A 14 2.20 6.08 -35.76
C LEU A 14 1.04 6.13 -36.76
N ARG A 15 1.31 6.49 -38.01
CA ARG A 15 0.29 6.56 -39.08
C ARG A 15 -0.21 5.19 -39.54
N GLN A 16 0.64 4.17 -39.48
CA GLN A 16 0.28 2.79 -39.85
C GLN A 16 -0.37 2.01 -38.69
N HIS A 17 -0.37 2.54 -37.47
CA HIS A 17 -0.89 1.84 -36.29
C HIS A 17 -2.43 1.73 -36.32
N PRO A 18 -3.03 0.60 -35.91
CA PRO A 18 -4.49 0.40 -35.85
C PRO A 18 -5.26 1.46 -35.03
N LEU A 19 -4.55 2.20 -34.18
CA LEU A 19 -5.08 3.27 -33.32
C LEU A 19 -5.09 4.66 -34.00
N ALA A 20 -4.63 4.80 -35.24
CA ALA A 20 -4.59 6.09 -35.96
C ALA A 20 -5.98 6.68 -36.27
N LYS A 21 -7.08 5.94 -36.05
CA LYS A 21 -8.46 6.41 -36.27
C LYS A 21 -9.07 7.12 -35.05
N PRO A 22 -10.01 8.07 -35.25
CA PRO A 22 -10.38 9.10 -34.26
C PRO A 22 -11.12 8.63 -32.99
N GLN A 23 -11.48 7.35 -32.85
CA GLN A 23 -12.34 6.86 -31.76
C GLN A 23 -11.71 5.74 -30.89
N SER A 24 -10.39 5.57 -30.90
CA SER A 24 -9.71 4.64 -29.99
C SER A 24 -8.97 5.37 -28.85
N TRP A 25 -9.17 4.89 -27.63
CA TRP A 25 -8.77 5.49 -26.35
C TRP A 25 -7.29 5.92 -26.30
N LEU A 26 -7.05 7.19 -25.98
CA LEU A 26 -5.73 7.83 -25.98
C LEU A 26 -4.74 7.30 -24.91
N THR A 27 -5.21 6.62 -23.86
CA THR A 27 -4.33 6.09 -22.81
C THR A 27 -3.48 4.93 -23.32
N GLU A 28 -4.01 4.07 -24.19
CA GLU A 28 -3.24 2.97 -24.81
C GLU A 28 -2.20 3.49 -25.81
N LYS A 29 -2.47 4.63 -26.47
CA LYS A 29 -1.47 5.31 -27.31
C LYS A 29 -0.28 5.80 -26.49
N PHE A 30 -0.51 6.29 -25.28
CA PHE A 30 0.55 6.79 -24.39
C PHE A 30 1.44 5.68 -23.83
N GLU A 31 0.88 4.52 -23.46
CA GLU A 31 1.68 3.38 -22.99
C GLU A 31 2.56 2.81 -24.12
N VAL A 32 2.00 2.67 -25.33
CA VAL A 32 2.79 2.23 -26.49
C VAL A 32 3.87 3.26 -26.86
N LEU A 33 3.56 4.57 -26.77
CA LEU A 33 4.56 5.63 -26.95
C LEU A 33 5.67 5.54 -25.91
N HIS A 34 5.31 5.35 -24.64
CA HIS A 34 6.24 5.27 -23.52
C HIS A 34 7.18 4.07 -23.69
N GLU A 35 6.63 2.88 -23.94
CA GLU A 35 7.43 1.66 -24.15
C GLU A 35 8.34 1.76 -25.37
N THR A 36 7.86 2.35 -26.48
CA THR A 36 8.67 2.56 -27.69
C THR A 36 9.84 3.51 -27.42
N VAL A 37 9.60 4.60 -26.67
CA VAL A 37 10.64 5.57 -26.32
C VAL A 37 11.63 5.00 -25.29
N MET A 38 11.17 4.21 -24.32
CA MET A 38 12.06 3.59 -23.32
C MET A 38 12.92 2.48 -23.92
N THR A 39 12.40 1.73 -24.89
CA THR A 39 13.18 0.75 -25.67
C THR A 39 14.24 1.46 -26.51
N TRP A 40 13.87 2.54 -27.20
CA TRP A 40 14.80 3.39 -27.95
C TRP A 40 15.92 3.96 -27.08
N ILE A 41 15.59 4.43 -25.88
CA ILE A 41 16.56 4.97 -24.91
C ILE A 41 17.56 3.91 -24.46
N LYS A 42 17.10 2.68 -24.19
CA LYS A 42 17.96 1.56 -23.78
C LYS A 42 18.94 1.15 -24.88
N GLU A 43 18.54 1.23 -26.15
CA GLU A 43 19.37 0.82 -27.28
C GLU A 43 20.37 1.89 -27.76
N SER A 44 20.15 3.16 -27.39
CA SER A 44 20.88 4.30 -28.01
C SER A 44 22.14 4.78 -27.26
N GLN A 45 22.63 4.08 -26.22
CA GLN A 45 23.76 4.52 -25.36
C GLN A 45 23.67 5.99 -24.90
N ILE A 46 22.46 6.47 -24.62
CA ILE A 46 22.22 7.86 -24.21
C ILE A 46 22.57 8.03 -22.73
N ASP A 47 23.19 9.16 -22.38
CA ASP A 47 23.51 9.57 -21.00
C ASP A 47 22.32 9.41 -20.04
N HIS A 48 22.53 8.73 -18.91
CA HIS A 48 21.55 8.41 -17.88
C HIS A 48 20.77 9.64 -17.40
N LYS A 49 21.40 10.83 -17.37
CA LYS A 49 20.72 12.08 -16.98
C LYS A 49 19.68 12.54 -18.00
N ALA A 50 19.92 12.29 -19.29
CA ALA A 50 18.93 12.59 -20.34
C ALA A 50 17.75 11.62 -20.29
N ILE A 51 17.97 10.39 -19.82
CA ILE A 51 16.94 9.37 -19.61
C ILE A 51 15.99 9.79 -18.49
N GLU A 52 16.53 10.20 -17.33
CA GLU A 52 15.73 10.66 -16.19
C GLU A 52 14.90 11.90 -16.56
N LYS A 53 15.50 12.84 -17.29
CA LYS A 53 14.80 14.03 -17.77
C LYS A 53 13.66 13.69 -18.75
N ALA A 54 13.88 12.73 -19.65
CA ALA A 54 12.85 12.26 -20.56
C ALA A 54 11.71 11.54 -19.83
N GLN A 55 12.03 10.69 -18.84
CA GLN A 55 11.06 10.02 -17.98
C GLN A 55 10.19 10.99 -17.19
N LEU A 56 10.79 12.06 -16.65
CA LEU A 56 10.07 13.10 -15.94
C LEU A 56 9.10 13.85 -16.85
N VAL A 57 9.56 14.23 -18.05
CA VAL A 57 8.71 14.90 -19.06
C VAL A 57 7.54 14.01 -19.49
N PHE A 58 7.77 12.71 -19.71
CA PHE A 58 6.71 11.77 -20.06
C PHE A 58 5.70 11.56 -18.91
N THR A 59 6.19 11.47 -17.67
CA THR A 59 5.34 11.35 -16.48
C THR A 59 4.47 12.59 -16.27
N ASN A 60 5.02 13.77 -16.52
CA ASN A 60 4.30 15.05 -16.43
C ASN A 60 3.26 15.17 -17.55
N ALA A 61 3.63 14.91 -18.81
CA ALA A 61 2.69 14.91 -19.93
C ALA A 61 1.55 13.89 -19.75
N ARG A 62 1.84 12.72 -19.17
CA ARG A 62 0.84 11.70 -18.82
C ARG A 62 -0.14 12.19 -17.75
N SER A 63 0.36 12.99 -16.79
CA SER A 63 -0.45 13.58 -15.72
C SER A 63 -1.34 14.70 -16.24
N GLU A 64 -0.81 15.56 -17.10
CA GLU A 64 -1.56 16.63 -17.79
C GLU A 64 -2.61 16.06 -18.75
N PHE A 65 -2.28 15.02 -19.49
CA PHE A 65 -3.20 14.38 -20.43
C PHE A 65 -4.38 13.68 -19.73
N ARG A 66 -4.13 13.02 -18.59
CA ARG A 66 -5.20 12.47 -17.73
C ARG A 66 -6.12 13.55 -17.17
N ALA A 67 -5.62 14.78 -17.00
CA ALA A 67 -6.43 15.91 -16.58
C ALA A 67 -7.28 16.50 -17.72
N GLY A 68 -6.86 16.36 -18.98
CA GLY A 68 -7.54 16.94 -20.14
C GLY A 68 -8.72 16.15 -20.74
N ASN A 69 -8.75 14.82 -20.58
CA ASN A 69 -9.71 13.94 -21.29
C ASN A 69 -11.06 13.73 -20.59
N THR A 70 -11.37 14.46 -19.52
CA THR A 70 -12.65 14.37 -18.79
C THR A 70 -13.65 15.48 -19.09
N SER A 71 -13.59 16.17 -20.24
CA SER A 71 -14.61 17.18 -20.58
C SER A 71 -14.85 17.38 -22.07
N SER A 72 -15.82 16.65 -22.63
CA SER A 72 -16.73 17.20 -23.65
C SER A 72 -18.16 16.81 -23.27
N GLY A 73 -18.81 17.67 -22.50
CA GLY A 73 -20.16 17.47 -21.95
C GLY A 73 -20.43 18.43 -20.80
N ALA A 74 -20.65 19.69 -21.15
CA ALA A 74 -20.66 20.83 -20.24
C ALA A 74 -21.89 20.88 -19.30
N LYS A 75 -21.63 20.75 -17.99
CA LYS A 75 -22.10 21.66 -16.95
C LYS A 75 -20.91 21.85 -16.00
N LYS A 76 -20.46 23.10 -15.84
CA LYS A 76 -19.29 23.50 -15.01
C LYS A 76 -19.20 22.63 -13.74
N PRO A 77 -18.27 21.66 -13.66
CA PRO A 77 -18.09 20.89 -12.45
C PRO A 77 -17.13 21.66 -11.55
N SER A 78 -17.55 21.86 -10.31
CA SER A 78 -16.74 22.46 -9.26
C SER A 78 -15.44 21.69 -9.07
N LYS A 79 -14.33 22.44 -9.08
CA LYS A 79 -13.03 22.15 -8.45
C LYS A 79 -12.76 20.65 -8.17
N THR A 80 -12.06 19.98 -9.07
CA THR A 80 -11.32 18.77 -8.70
C THR A 80 -10.42 19.13 -7.52
N LYS A 81 -10.56 18.40 -6.41
CA LYS A 81 -9.75 18.57 -5.20
C LYS A 81 -8.28 18.28 -5.51
N GLY A 82 -7.57 19.26 -6.05
CA GLY A 82 -6.21 19.48 -5.63
C GLY A 82 -6.24 19.58 -4.11
N PHE A 83 -5.38 18.82 -3.44
CA PHE A 83 -4.97 19.23 -2.12
C PHE A 83 -4.16 20.51 -2.33
N ASN A 84 -4.86 21.62 -2.51
CA ASN A 84 -4.37 22.92 -2.11
C ASN A 84 -4.34 22.86 -0.58
N SER A 85 -3.36 22.12 -0.03
CA SER A 85 -2.88 22.39 1.30
C SER A 85 -2.35 23.80 1.19
N ASP A 86 -3.08 24.73 1.78
CA ASP A 86 -2.64 26.10 1.87
C ASP A 86 -1.37 26.10 2.74
N LYS A 87 -0.21 25.88 2.09
CA LYS A 87 1.09 25.79 2.76
C LYS A 87 1.45 27.10 3.45
N SER A 88 0.73 28.19 3.14
CA SER A 88 0.84 29.48 3.83
C SER A 88 0.55 29.39 5.34
N SER A 89 -0.18 28.36 5.77
CA SER A 89 -0.47 28.10 7.19
C SER A 89 0.53 27.18 7.90
N LEU A 90 1.48 26.57 7.17
CA LEU A 90 2.51 25.73 7.77
C LEU A 90 3.67 26.59 8.27
N PRO A 91 4.37 26.19 9.34
CA PRO A 91 5.61 26.82 9.75
C PRO A 91 6.62 26.91 8.60
N GLN A 92 7.48 27.93 8.60
CA GLN A 92 8.47 28.09 7.55
C GLN A 92 9.58 27.03 7.64
N SER A 93 10.04 26.72 8.86
CA SER A 93 11.08 25.70 9.08
C SER A 93 10.56 24.28 8.89
N LYS A 94 11.38 23.41 8.27
CA LYS A 94 11.09 21.96 8.22
C LYS A 94 11.09 21.35 9.62
N ASP A 95 11.91 21.84 10.55
CA ASP A 95 11.97 21.32 11.91
C ASP A 95 10.69 21.64 12.70
N ASP A 96 10.15 22.85 12.54
CA ASP A 96 8.84 23.19 13.14
C ASP A 96 7.72 22.30 12.57
N ARG A 97 7.78 21.96 11.27
CA ARG A 97 6.83 21.02 10.65
C ARG A 97 6.99 19.60 11.19
N ARG A 98 8.23 19.13 11.40
CA ARG A 98 8.49 17.82 12.05
C ARG A 98 8.01 17.83 13.50
N MET A 99 8.13 18.95 14.21
CA MET A 99 7.60 19.13 15.56
C MET A 99 6.07 19.01 15.63
N LEU A 100 5.33 19.39 14.57
CA LEU A 100 3.89 19.11 14.49
C LEU A 100 3.59 17.60 14.59
N PHE A 101 4.45 16.76 14.01
CA PHE A 101 4.31 15.31 14.08
C PHE A 101 4.70 14.78 15.46
N VAL A 102 5.79 15.28 16.07
CA VAL A 102 6.16 14.94 17.45
C VAL A 102 5.04 15.30 18.44
N ASN A 103 4.46 16.50 18.30
CA ASN A 103 3.34 16.94 19.13
C ASN A 103 2.09 16.08 18.91
N PHE A 104 1.86 15.61 17.68
CA PHE A 104 0.79 14.64 17.42
C PHE A 104 1.01 13.32 18.17
N LEU A 105 2.24 12.80 18.17
CA LEU A 105 2.61 11.61 18.94
C LEU A 105 2.41 11.87 20.43
N ARG A 106 2.92 12.97 21.00
CA ARG A 106 2.75 13.30 22.43
C ARG A 106 1.30 13.44 22.84
N ARG A 107 0.45 14.04 21.99
CA ARG A 107 -0.97 14.21 22.29
C ARG A 107 -1.71 12.89 22.47
N GLY A 108 -1.21 11.77 21.94
CA GLY A 108 -1.79 10.45 22.14
C GLY A 108 -1.35 9.75 23.43
N LEU A 109 -0.27 10.20 24.10
CA LEU A 109 0.33 9.52 25.25
C LEU A 109 -0.63 9.24 26.40
N PRO A 110 -1.59 10.14 26.74
CA PRO A 110 -2.56 9.87 27.80
C PRO A 110 -3.32 8.55 27.59
N LEU A 111 -3.54 8.10 26.34
CA LEU A 111 -4.20 6.81 26.05
C LEU A 111 -3.39 5.60 26.53
N LEU A 112 -2.06 5.71 26.55
CA LEU A 112 -1.15 4.67 27.02
C LEU A 112 -1.01 4.70 28.55
N GLU A 113 -0.90 5.90 29.11
CA GLU A 113 -0.69 6.11 30.55
C GLU A 113 -1.95 5.83 31.38
N GLN A 114 -3.11 6.27 30.89
CA GLN A 114 -4.38 6.25 31.64
C GLN A 114 -5.33 5.16 31.14
N GLY A 115 -5.04 4.59 29.96
CA GLY A 115 -5.87 3.58 29.30
C GLY A 115 -7.01 4.16 28.48
N LEU A 116 -7.49 3.36 27.51
CA LEU A 116 -8.52 3.77 26.55
C LEU A 116 -9.85 4.13 27.21
N SER A 117 -10.26 3.38 28.24
CA SER A 117 -11.59 3.51 28.89
C SER A 117 -11.81 4.90 29.49
N VAL A 118 -10.76 5.49 30.07
CA VAL A 118 -10.78 6.85 30.63
C VAL A 118 -11.14 7.90 29.58
N HIS A 119 -10.74 7.67 28.33
CA HIS A 119 -10.88 8.66 27.26
C HIS A 119 -12.10 8.47 26.35
N VAL A 120 -12.88 7.39 26.49
CA VAL A 120 -14.09 7.12 25.66
C VAL A 120 -15.09 8.28 25.71
N ASN A 121 -15.17 8.96 26.86
CA ASN A 121 -16.04 10.11 27.11
C ASN A 121 -15.26 11.42 27.35
N SER A 122 -13.99 11.49 26.95
CA SER A 122 -13.15 12.68 27.16
C SER A 122 -13.73 13.92 26.46
N SER A 123 -13.53 15.09 27.08
CA SER A 123 -13.80 16.39 26.45
C SER A 123 -12.79 16.71 25.33
N ASP A 124 -11.59 16.13 25.35
CA ASP A 124 -10.67 16.20 24.21
C ASP A 124 -11.16 15.29 23.09
N LYS A 125 -11.71 15.93 22.03
CA LYS A 125 -12.22 15.25 20.83
C LYS A 125 -11.16 14.36 20.16
N PHE A 126 -9.88 14.70 20.27
CA PHE A 126 -8.79 13.91 19.69
C PHE A 126 -8.59 12.58 20.43
N LEU A 127 -8.45 12.64 21.75
CA LEU A 127 -8.35 11.46 22.62
C LEU A 127 -9.62 10.61 22.55
N LYS A 128 -10.80 11.26 22.61
CA LYS A 128 -12.09 10.59 22.47
C LYS A 128 -12.21 9.82 21.16
N LYS A 129 -11.80 10.41 20.04
CA LYS A 129 -11.89 9.77 18.72
C LYS A 129 -10.99 8.54 18.61
N MET A 130 -9.80 8.58 19.22
CA MET A 130 -8.90 7.43 19.27
C MET A 130 -9.41 6.35 20.20
N ALA A 131 -9.85 6.70 21.41
CA ALA A 131 -10.40 5.75 22.39
C ALA A 131 -11.62 4.98 21.85
N ASN A 132 -12.49 5.64 21.07
CA ASN A 132 -13.67 5.00 20.47
C ASN A 132 -13.36 4.10 19.27
N SER A 133 -12.16 4.17 18.68
CA SER A 133 -11.79 3.39 17.49
C SER A 133 -10.27 3.22 17.39
N PRO A 134 -9.65 2.51 18.36
CA PRO A 134 -8.20 2.47 18.51
C PRO A 134 -7.51 1.84 17.31
N ASP A 135 -7.98 0.69 16.78
CA ASP A 135 -7.38 0.09 15.57
C ASP A 135 -7.36 1.04 14.35
N LYS A 136 -8.33 1.96 14.30
CA LYS A 136 -8.45 2.92 13.21
C LYS A 136 -7.55 4.14 13.39
N PHE A 137 -7.37 4.65 14.60
CA PHE A 137 -6.77 5.96 14.83
C PHE A 137 -5.54 5.96 15.76
N MET A 138 -5.26 4.89 16.49
CA MET A 138 -4.11 4.78 17.39
C MET A 138 -2.79 4.91 16.61
N PRO A 139 -1.93 5.91 16.91
CA PRO A 139 -0.64 6.10 16.25
C PRO A 139 0.40 5.06 16.67
N TYR A 140 0.24 4.43 17.83
CA TYR A 140 1.18 3.40 18.31
C TYR A 140 0.68 2.03 17.89
N ARG A 141 1.33 1.46 16.86
CA ARG A 141 0.86 0.27 16.15
C ARG A 141 0.63 -0.93 17.07
N GLU A 142 1.59 -1.21 17.95
CA GLU A 142 1.57 -2.37 18.86
C GLU A 142 0.61 -2.20 20.06
N HIS A 143 0.00 -1.03 20.21
CA HIS A 143 -0.96 -0.73 21.28
C HIS A 143 -2.42 -0.74 20.82
N ALA A 144 -2.66 -1.06 19.55
CA ALA A 144 -4.01 -1.24 19.04
C ALA A 144 -4.57 -2.63 19.50
N PRO A 145 -5.84 -2.73 19.94
CA PRO A 145 -6.38 -3.98 20.52
C PRO A 145 -6.22 -5.21 19.63
N THR A 146 -6.53 -5.09 18.33
CA THR A 146 -6.39 -6.21 17.39
C THR A 146 -4.94 -6.63 17.23
N ARG A 147 -3.98 -5.70 17.37
CA ARG A 147 -2.54 -5.99 17.30
C ARG A 147 -2.02 -6.65 18.58
N ILE A 148 -2.46 -6.19 19.75
CA ILE A 148 -2.11 -6.80 21.03
C ILE A 148 -2.50 -8.28 21.03
N LEU A 149 -3.73 -8.59 20.60
CA LEU A 149 -4.20 -9.97 20.55
C LEU A 149 -3.40 -10.78 19.51
N SER A 150 -3.31 -10.28 18.28
CA SER A 150 -2.66 -11.06 17.21
C SER A 150 -1.17 -11.31 17.47
N ARG A 151 -0.47 -10.41 18.18
CA ARG A 151 0.91 -10.63 18.60
C ARG A 151 1.06 -11.90 19.45
N ASN A 152 0.09 -12.18 20.30
CA ASN A 152 0.15 -13.28 21.26
C ASN A 152 -0.55 -14.55 20.75
N SER A 153 -1.06 -14.56 19.51
CA SER A 153 -1.85 -15.69 19.01
C SER A 153 -1.59 -16.08 17.55
N ILE A 154 -1.10 -15.16 16.73
CA ILE A 154 -0.73 -15.40 15.33
C ILE A 154 0.78 -15.23 15.13
N TYR A 155 1.42 -14.35 15.90
CA TYR A 155 2.80 -13.93 15.66
C TYR A 155 3.75 -14.23 16.84
N ASP A 156 3.39 -15.18 17.70
CA ASP A 156 4.11 -15.53 18.94
C ASP A 156 5.21 -16.57 18.75
N ASP A 157 5.18 -17.35 17.66
CA ASP A 157 6.22 -18.33 17.34
C ASP A 157 6.91 -18.03 15.98
N PRO A 158 8.15 -17.51 16.01
CA PRO A 158 8.91 -17.20 14.81
C PRO A 158 9.23 -18.42 13.93
N GLU A 159 9.49 -19.59 14.50
CA GLU A 159 9.81 -20.77 13.68
C GLU A 159 8.56 -21.31 12.99
N TRP A 160 7.42 -21.29 13.68
CA TRP A 160 6.13 -21.66 13.09
C TRP A 160 5.74 -20.71 11.94
N LEU A 161 5.98 -19.41 12.07
CA LEU A 161 5.73 -18.41 11.01
C LEU A 161 6.55 -18.64 9.73
N LYS A 162 7.68 -19.35 9.81
CA LYS A 162 8.48 -19.75 8.63
C LYS A 162 7.87 -20.94 7.88
N THR A 163 6.94 -21.66 8.50
CA THR A 163 6.26 -22.79 7.88
C THR A 163 5.15 -22.33 6.93
N PRO A 164 4.71 -23.19 5.99
CA PRO A 164 3.54 -22.89 5.16
C PRO A 164 2.28 -22.64 5.99
N ILE A 165 2.10 -23.34 7.12
CA ILE A 165 0.92 -23.18 8.00
C ILE A 165 0.93 -21.82 8.69
N GLY A 166 2.08 -21.41 9.22
CA GLY A 166 2.22 -20.09 9.85
C GLY A 166 1.92 -18.96 8.86
N PHE A 167 2.51 -19.02 7.67
CA PHE A 167 2.26 -18.01 6.63
C PHE A 167 0.81 -17.97 6.16
N TRP A 168 0.16 -19.12 6.03
CA TRP A 168 -1.27 -19.17 5.72
C TRP A 168 -2.10 -18.39 6.75
N ASN A 169 -1.81 -18.55 8.05
CA ASN A 169 -2.49 -17.81 9.11
C ASN A 169 -2.22 -16.30 9.04
N VAL A 170 -1.01 -15.88 8.68
CA VAL A 170 -0.69 -14.46 8.42
C VAL A 170 -1.54 -13.89 7.28
N LEU A 171 -1.67 -14.62 6.17
CA LEU A 171 -2.52 -14.23 5.05
C LEU A 171 -3.99 -14.17 5.45
N CYS A 172 -4.49 -15.16 6.21
CA CYS A 172 -5.87 -15.18 6.70
C CYS A 172 -6.14 -14.00 7.64
N PHE A 173 -5.24 -13.72 8.58
CA PHE A 173 -5.39 -12.59 9.50
C PHE A 173 -5.48 -11.27 8.75
N ARG A 174 -4.52 -10.93 7.90
CA ARG A 174 -4.50 -9.63 7.20
C ARG A 174 -5.45 -9.56 6.01
N GLY A 175 -5.66 -10.66 5.30
CA GLY A 175 -6.49 -10.74 4.10
C GLY A 175 -7.98 -10.92 4.39
N VAL A 176 -8.34 -11.53 5.52
CA VAL A 176 -9.74 -11.90 5.85
C VAL A 176 -10.17 -11.33 7.18
N PHE A 177 -9.46 -11.64 8.27
CA PHE A 177 -9.97 -11.47 9.64
C PHE A 177 -9.79 -10.06 10.23
N PHE A 178 -8.76 -9.32 9.82
CA PHE A 178 -8.37 -8.06 10.46
C PHE A 178 -9.53 -7.07 10.65
N GLY A 179 -9.76 -6.64 11.88
CA GLY A 179 -10.82 -5.70 12.26
C GLY A 179 -12.20 -6.32 12.40
N SER A 180 -12.35 -7.64 12.27
CA SER A 180 -13.57 -8.37 12.60
C SER A 180 -13.69 -8.65 14.10
N GLU A 181 -14.87 -9.12 14.52
CA GLU A 181 -15.12 -9.58 15.89
C GLU A 181 -14.19 -10.74 16.25
N PHE A 182 -14.09 -11.75 15.38
CA PHE A 182 -13.12 -12.84 15.55
C PHE A 182 -11.70 -12.34 15.84
N ALA A 183 -11.16 -11.45 15.01
CA ALA A 183 -9.78 -10.96 15.17
C ALA A 183 -9.56 -10.12 16.43
N ARG A 184 -10.62 -9.56 17.03
CA ARG A 184 -10.53 -8.71 18.22
C ARG A 184 -10.75 -9.48 19.51
N ASP A 185 -11.64 -10.47 19.49
CA ASP A 185 -12.17 -11.08 20.71
C ASP A 185 -11.71 -12.53 20.89
N ASN A 186 -11.43 -13.27 19.80
CA ASN A 186 -11.05 -14.69 19.85
C ASN A 186 -9.66 -14.98 19.25
N GLY A 187 -9.26 -14.20 18.25
CA GLY A 187 -8.11 -14.35 17.36
C GLY A 187 -7.17 -15.50 17.68
N CYS A 188 -7.36 -16.64 17.01
CA CYS A 188 -6.49 -17.82 17.08
C CYS A 188 -5.96 -18.18 15.69
N HIS A 189 -4.90 -18.98 15.65
CA HIS A 189 -4.46 -19.65 14.43
C HIS A 189 -5.17 -21.00 14.25
N PHE A 190 -5.07 -21.52 13.02
CA PHE A 190 -5.54 -22.85 12.64
C PHE A 190 -4.35 -23.68 12.16
N GLU A 191 -4.28 -24.94 12.57
CA GLU A 191 -3.26 -25.91 12.15
C GLU A 191 -3.51 -26.43 10.74
N ASP A 192 -4.78 -26.53 10.36
CA ASP A 192 -5.17 -27.02 9.05
C ASP A 192 -6.52 -26.47 8.58
N LEU A 193 -6.85 -26.80 7.32
CA LEU A 193 -8.09 -26.35 6.70
C LEU A 193 -9.34 -27.01 7.31
N ASP A 194 -9.24 -28.22 7.85
CA ASP A 194 -10.38 -28.92 8.44
C ASP A 194 -10.76 -28.31 9.79
N GLN A 195 -9.78 -27.89 10.60
CA GLN A 195 -9.99 -27.13 11.82
C GLN A 195 -10.68 -25.80 11.52
N TRP A 196 -10.21 -25.06 10.50
CA TRP A 196 -10.89 -23.85 10.04
C TRP A 196 -12.35 -24.12 9.63
N LYS A 197 -12.59 -25.16 8.81
CA LYS A 197 -13.94 -25.52 8.34
C LYS A 197 -14.86 -25.92 9.48
N ALA A 198 -14.35 -26.63 10.49
CA ALA A 198 -15.10 -26.99 11.68
C ALA A 198 -15.48 -25.74 12.49
N PHE A 199 -14.53 -24.83 12.71
CA PHE A 199 -14.75 -23.60 13.49
C PHE A 199 -15.73 -22.63 12.81
N SER A 200 -15.55 -22.43 11.49
CA SER A 200 -16.33 -21.45 10.72
C SER A 200 -17.80 -21.81 10.55
N LYS A 201 -18.18 -23.09 10.57
CA LYS A 201 -19.58 -23.55 10.49
C LYS A 201 -20.49 -22.95 11.57
N GLY A 202 -19.94 -22.63 12.75
CA GLY A 202 -20.69 -22.07 13.86
C GLY A 202 -20.98 -20.57 13.77
N HIS A 203 -20.43 -19.87 12.78
CA HIS A 203 -20.39 -18.40 12.78
C HIS A 203 -20.76 -17.81 11.41
N PRO A 204 -21.49 -16.67 11.37
CA PRO A 204 -21.78 -15.98 10.11
C PRO A 204 -20.53 -15.32 9.54
N GLN A 205 -20.48 -15.08 8.22
CA GLN A 205 -19.34 -14.41 7.57
C GLN A 205 -18.99 -13.03 8.20
N SER A 206 -19.98 -12.29 8.69
CA SER A 206 -19.77 -10.98 9.35
C SER A 206 -18.92 -11.06 10.62
N TYR A 207 -18.86 -12.23 11.27
CA TYR A 207 -18.00 -12.48 12.42
C TYR A 207 -16.50 -12.46 12.03
N PHE A 208 -16.20 -12.92 10.81
CA PHE A 208 -14.85 -13.02 10.27
C PHE A 208 -14.44 -11.86 9.38
N VAL A 209 -15.39 -11.10 8.80
CA VAL A 209 -15.08 -10.18 7.70
C VAL A 209 -15.67 -8.80 7.93
N VAL A 210 -14.78 -7.80 7.96
CA VAL A 210 -15.14 -6.37 7.85
C VAL A 210 -14.55 -5.80 6.57
N LYS A 211 -15.41 -5.61 5.55
CA LYS A 211 -14.99 -5.13 4.22
C LYS A 211 -14.40 -3.72 4.22
N THR A 212 -14.54 -2.96 5.31
CA THR A 212 -14.04 -1.59 5.45
C THR A 212 -12.87 -1.46 6.43
N ALA A 213 -12.26 -2.56 6.88
CA ALA A 213 -11.24 -2.53 7.94
C ALA A 213 -10.03 -1.64 7.58
N TYR A 214 -9.67 -1.57 6.30
CA TYR A 214 -8.58 -0.72 5.81
C TYR A 214 -9.04 0.67 5.31
N GLY A 215 -10.30 1.04 5.59
CA GLY A 215 -10.88 2.34 5.26
C GLY A 215 -11.79 2.30 4.03
N SER A 216 -11.27 1.90 2.87
CA SER A 216 -12.09 1.69 1.67
C SER A 216 -12.77 0.33 1.68
N PHE A 217 -13.96 0.23 1.07
CA PHE A 217 -14.68 -1.03 0.91
C PHE A 217 -13.90 -2.00 0.00
N GLN A 218 -13.70 -3.23 0.47
CA GLN A 218 -13.03 -4.32 -0.23
C GLN A 218 -14.07 -5.39 -0.60
N GLY A 219 -14.59 -5.33 -1.83
CA GLY A 219 -15.67 -6.20 -2.30
C GLY A 219 -15.33 -7.69 -2.24
N ASP A 220 -14.09 -8.02 -2.62
CA ASP A 220 -13.58 -9.40 -2.75
C ASP A 220 -13.14 -10.01 -1.41
N ARG A 221 -13.23 -9.26 -0.30
CA ARG A 221 -12.91 -9.78 1.03
C ARG A 221 -14.04 -10.70 1.50
N SER A 222 -13.72 -11.98 1.62
CA SER A 222 -14.64 -13.05 2.03
C SER A 222 -13.87 -14.17 2.73
N ILE A 223 -14.61 -15.06 3.40
CA ILE A 223 -14.04 -16.26 4.04
C ILE A 223 -13.53 -17.28 3.02
N ASP A 224 -14.01 -17.24 1.77
CA ASP A 224 -13.55 -18.12 0.69
C ASP A 224 -12.04 -17.99 0.42
N ARG A 225 -11.46 -16.84 0.78
CA ARG A 225 -10.02 -16.58 0.62
C ARG A 225 -9.17 -17.48 1.51
N VAL A 226 -9.72 -18.01 2.60
CA VAL A 226 -9.00 -18.91 3.50
C VAL A 226 -8.57 -20.18 2.76
N GLU A 227 -9.47 -20.78 1.98
CA GLU A 227 -9.17 -21.93 1.13
C GLU A 227 -8.20 -21.57 0.01
N GLU A 228 -8.39 -20.42 -0.65
CA GLU A 228 -7.48 -19.97 -1.71
C GLU A 228 -6.05 -19.74 -1.20
N TYR A 229 -5.87 -19.19 0.00
CA TYR A 229 -4.55 -19.02 0.60
C TYR A 229 -3.95 -20.36 1.01
N TRP A 230 -4.76 -21.32 1.47
CA TRP A 230 -4.30 -22.67 1.79
C TRP A 230 -3.62 -23.30 0.57
N GLU A 231 -4.19 -23.19 -0.62
CA GLU A 231 -3.61 -23.72 -1.87
C GLU A 231 -2.28 -23.06 -2.28
N LYS A 232 -1.95 -21.88 -1.74
CA LYS A 232 -0.76 -21.10 -2.12
C LYS A 232 0.30 -21.05 -1.02
N ARG A 233 0.04 -21.66 0.13
CA ARG A 233 0.88 -21.54 1.33
C ARG A 233 2.30 -22.06 1.13
N ASP A 234 2.46 -23.15 0.36
CA ASP A 234 3.76 -23.78 0.13
C ASP A 234 4.73 -22.90 -0.68
N LEU A 235 4.23 -21.84 -1.34
CA LEU A 235 5.08 -20.83 -1.99
C LEU A 235 5.97 -20.07 -1.00
N TRP A 236 5.60 -20.05 0.29
CA TRP A 236 6.36 -19.36 1.34
C TRP A 236 7.71 -20.00 1.61
N GLU A 237 7.76 -21.34 1.65
CA GLU A 237 8.98 -22.09 1.95
C GLU A 237 10.09 -21.78 0.94
N LEU A 238 9.72 -21.64 -0.34
CA LEU A 238 10.65 -21.24 -1.40
C LEU A 238 11.27 -19.85 -1.15
N LEU A 239 10.47 -18.91 -0.63
CA LEU A 239 10.96 -17.58 -0.31
C LEU A 239 11.84 -17.59 0.95
N MET A 240 11.44 -18.33 1.98
CA MET A 240 12.20 -18.42 3.24
C MET A 240 13.57 -19.08 3.06
N ASN A 241 13.71 -19.95 2.07
CA ASN A 241 14.99 -20.57 1.71
C ASN A 241 15.90 -19.64 0.88
N LYS A 242 15.44 -18.44 0.51
CA LYS A 242 16.26 -17.46 -0.21
C LYS A 242 17.34 -16.91 0.72
N LYS A 243 18.60 -17.07 0.32
CA LYS A 243 19.73 -16.42 0.97
C LYS A 243 19.59 -14.89 0.86
N ASP A 244 19.89 -14.18 1.95
CA ASP A 244 19.87 -12.72 2.03
C ASP A 244 18.49 -12.12 1.71
N LEU A 245 17.41 -12.72 2.25
CA LEU A 245 16.03 -12.28 2.09
C LEU A 245 15.85 -10.83 2.58
N THR A 246 15.31 -9.97 1.70
CA THR A 246 15.03 -8.56 2.02
C THR A 246 13.55 -8.28 2.19
N ILE A 247 13.20 -7.15 2.82
CA ILE A 247 11.81 -6.67 2.91
C ILE A 247 11.18 -6.44 1.52
N PHE A 248 11.99 -6.10 0.50
CA PHE A 248 11.52 -5.88 -0.85
C PHE A 248 11.18 -7.18 -1.57
N ASP A 249 11.93 -8.25 -1.30
CA ASP A 249 11.62 -9.59 -1.80
C ASP A 249 10.27 -10.07 -1.30
N VAL A 250 10.01 -9.91 0.01
CA VAL A 250 8.72 -10.26 0.61
C VAL A 250 7.60 -9.38 0.06
N TYR A 251 7.85 -8.09 -0.14
CA TYR A 251 6.88 -7.19 -0.74
C TYR A 251 6.49 -7.60 -2.16
N ASP A 252 7.47 -7.91 -3.00
CA ASP A 252 7.23 -8.30 -4.39
C ASP A 252 6.57 -9.69 -4.47
N PHE A 253 6.97 -10.62 -3.60
CA PHE A 253 6.32 -11.92 -3.44
C PHE A 253 4.83 -11.78 -3.09
N LEU A 254 4.48 -10.93 -2.13
CA LEU A 254 3.08 -10.73 -1.71
C LEU A 254 2.22 -10.07 -2.80
N LEU A 255 2.83 -9.38 -3.76
CA LEU A 255 2.13 -8.70 -4.85
C LEU A 255 2.20 -9.44 -6.19
N GLN A 256 2.83 -10.61 -6.22
CA GLN A 256 3.00 -11.38 -7.45
C GLN A 256 1.65 -11.75 -8.09
N SER A 257 1.66 -11.81 -9.42
CA SER A 257 0.49 -12.22 -10.22
C SER A 257 0.77 -13.55 -10.90
N SER A 258 -0.25 -14.42 -10.99
CA SER A 258 -0.13 -15.65 -11.75
C SER A 258 -0.10 -15.30 -13.24
N THR A 259 1.00 -15.61 -13.92
CA THR A 259 1.01 -15.66 -15.39
C THR A 259 0.11 -16.81 -15.80
N GLY A 260 -1.02 -16.53 -16.44
CA GLY A 260 -1.97 -17.55 -16.89
C GLY A 260 -1.27 -18.56 -17.82
N GLY A 261 -0.93 -19.73 -17.29
CA GLY A 261 -0.46 -20.86 -18.07
C GLY A 261 -1.63 -21.47 -18.82
N GLY A 262 -1.70 -21.20 -20.13
CA GLY A 262 -2.69 -21.75 -21.04
C GLY A 262 -2.11 -21.98 -22.43
N ARG A 263 -0.94 -22.63 -22.54
CA ARG A 263 -0.55 -23.32 -23.78
C ARG A 263 -1.42 -24.58 -23.88
N SER A 264 -2.63 -24.42 -24.40
CA SER A 264 -3.41 -25.56 -24.88
C SER A 264 -2.89 -25.93 -26.27
N THR A 265 -2.04 -26.93 -26.32
CA THR A 265 -1.78 -27.69 -27.54
C THR A 265 -3.03 -28.53 -27.84
N SER A 266 -3.98 -27.98 -28.58
CA SER A 266 -4.99 -28.79 -29.26
C SER A 266 -5.06 -28.41 -30.74
N SER A 267 -4.61 -29.36 -31.55
CA SER A 267 -5.06 -29.69 -32.90
C SER A 267 -5.83 -28.61 -33.67
N ARG A 268 -5.19 -28.08 -34.72
CA ARG A 268 -5.83 -27.39 -35.84
C ARG A 268 -7.11 -28.12 -36.27
N LYS A 269 -8.26 -27.47 -36.10
CA LYS A 269 -9.42 -27.65 -36.98
C LYS A 269 -9.80 -26.29 -37.56
N ARG A 270 -9.51 -26.12 -38.85
CA ARG A 270 -9.98 -25.01 -39.69
C ARG A 270 -11.51 -25.02 -39.69
N GLY A 271 -12.12 -23.86 -39.46
CA GLY A 271 -13.50 -23.62 -39.86
C GLY A 271 -14.22 -22.59 -38.99
N SER A 272 -14.78 -21.58 -39.64
CA SER A 272 -15.74 -20.60 -39.13
C SER A 272 -15.16 -19.38 -38.39
N TRP A 273 -15.00 -18.31 -39.16
CA TRP A 273 -15.00 -16.93 -38.68
C TRP A 273 -16.41 -16.57 -38.19
N GLN A 274 -16.62 -16.58 -36.88
CA GLN A 274 -17.71 -15.85 -36.25
C GLN A 274 -17.12 -14.87 -35.24
N SER A 275 -17.35 -13.59 -35.53
CA SER A 275 -16.80 -12.44 -34.83
C SER A 275 -17.48 -12.29 -33.47
N ALA A 276 -16.88 -12.85 -32.43
CA ALA A 276 -17.26 -12.57 -31.05
C ALA A 276 -16.45 -11.37 -30.54
N LYS A 277 -17.10 -10.20 -30.48
CA LYS A 277 -16.64 -9.04 -29.71
C LYS A 277 -16.59 -9.42 -28.23
N GLY A 278 -15.42 -9.82 -27.76
CA GLY A 278 -15.11 -9.98 -26.34
C GLY A 278 -13.83 -9.22 -26.02
N ASN A 279 -13.95 -8.04 -25.40
CA ASN A 279 -12.85 -7.35 -24.76
C ASN A 279 -12.44 -8.13 -23.50
N ASN A 280 -11.78 -9.27 -23.67
CA ASN A 280 -11.20 -10.00 -22.55
C ASN A 280 -9.76 -9.52 -22.37
N LYS A 281 -9.62 -8.34 -21.77
CA LYS A 281 -8.35 -7.87 -21.23
C LYS A 281 -8.05 -8.79 -20.05
N SER A 282 -7.27 -9.84 -20.28
CA SER A 282 -6.80 -10.75 -19.24
C SER A 282 -6.00 -9.94 -18.23
N THR A 283 -6.66 -9.48 -17.17
CA THR A 283 -5.99 -8.93 -16.00
C THR A 283 -5.29 -10.09 -15.33
N SER A 284 -3.97 -10.00 -15.20
CA SER A 284 -3.18 -11.01 -14.49
C SER A 284 -3.75 -11.15 -13.08
N LYS A 285 -4.31 -12.33 -12.75
CA LYS A 285 -4.90 -12.59 -11.45
C LYS A 285 -3.79 -12.57 -10.40
N LYS A 286 -3.97 -11.81 -9.31
CA LYS A 286 -3.03 -11.84 -8.18
C LYS A 286 -2.98 -13.24 -7.57
N VAL A 287 -1.80 -13.66 -7.13
CA VAL A 287 -1.66 -14.95 -6.43
C VAL A 287 -2.35 -14.89 -5.08
N PHE A 288 -2.14 -13.81 -4.33
CA PHE A 288 -2.80 -13.56 -3.05
C PHE A 288 -3.88 -12.49 -3.22
N VAL A 289 -5.13 -12.92 -3.42
CA VAL A 289 -6.29 -12.01 -3.52
C VAL A 289 -6.40 -11.19 -2.24
N ASN A 290 -6.93 -9.95 -2.28
CA ASN A 290 -7.00 -9.01 -1.14
C ASN A 290 -5.67 -8.57 -0.49
N ILE A 291 -4.53 -9.13 -0.91
CA ILE A 291 -3.22 -8.61 -0.52
C ILE A 291 -2.80 -7.53 -1.52
N GLY A 292 -3.08 -6.28 -1.13
CA GLY A 292 -2.65 -5.07 -1.84
C GLY A 292 -1.37 -4.49 -1.24
N SER A 293 -0.85 -3.41 -1.84
CA SER A 293 0.37 -2.73 -1.36
C SER A 293 0.30 -2.34 0.13
N LEU A 294 -0.86 -1.87 0.59
CA LEU A 294 -1.09 -1.56 2.00
C LEU A 294 -1.08 -2.82 2.88
N THR A 295 -1.75 -3.89 2.47
CA THR A 295 -1.77 -5.13 3.25
C THR A 295 -0.38 -5.77 3.30
N ALA A 296 0.36 -5.72 2.19
CA ALA A 296 1.72 -6.25 2.10
C ALA A 296 2.68 -5.56 3.06
N ILE A 297 2.71 -4.22 3.11
CA ILE A 297 3.57 -3.50 4.07
C ILE A 297 3.17 -3.78 5.52
N LEU A 298 1.87 -3.99 5.80
CA LEU A 298 1.41 -4.38 7.13
C LEU A 298 1.85 -5.78 7.53
N ILE A 299 1.80 -6.75 6.60
CA ILE A 299 2.33 -8.12 6.81
C ILE A 299 3.83 -8.05 7.08
N ILE A 300 4.59 -7.34 6.26
CA ILE A 300 6.04 -7.17 6.47
C ILE A 300 6.31 -6.58 7.85
N GLY A 301 5.56 -5.56 8.25
CA GLY A 301 5.69 -4.97 9.59
C GLY A 301 5.39 -5.97 10.70
N ASP A 302 4.40 -6.86 10.55
CA ASP A 302 4.15 -7.91 11.54
C ASP A 302 5.30 -8.93 11.60
N LEU A 303 5.82 -9.34 10.45
CA LEU A 303 6.94 -10.27 10.35
C LEU A 303 8.23 -9.70 10.94
N ILE A 304 8.44 -8.38 10.86
CA ILE A 304 9.55 -7.69 11.54
C ILE A 304 9.38 -7.76 13.06
N TYR A 305 8.18 -7.47 13.59
CA TYR A 305 7.93 -7.57 15.04
C TYR A 305 7.95 -9.01 15.57
N ALA A 306 7.77 -9.99 14.69
CA ALA A 306 7.86 -11.40 15.01
C ALA A 306 9.26 -11.99 14.74
N ASP A 307 10.29 -11.14 14.59
CA ASP A 307 11.69 -11.52 14.38
C ASP A 307 11.95 -12.42 13.15
N ILE A 308 11.06 -12.40 12.16
CA ILE A 308 11.25 -13.11 10.88
C ILE A 308 12.12 -12.30 9.92
N LEU A 309 11.95 -10.98 9.95
CA LEU A 309 12.69 -10.03 9.12
C LEU A 309 13.42 -9.04 10.04
N PRO A 310 14.65 -8.63 9.69
CA PRO A 310 15.36 -7.63 10.48
C PRO A 310 14.65 -6.28 10.42
N MET A 311 14.78 -5.50 11.50
CA MET A 311 14.33 -4.11 11.53
C MET A 311 15.03 -3.30 10.41
N PRO A 312 14.28 -2.67 9.50
CA PRO A 312 14.87 -1.95 8.38
C PRO A 312 15.43 -0.60 8.82
N SER A 313 16.33 -0.04 8.01
CA SER A 313 16.70 1.36 8.13
C SER A 313 15.51 2.27 7.79
N ALA A 314 15.49 3.49 8.35
CA ALA A 314 14.48 4.49 7.98
C ALA A 314 14.51 4.80 6.48
N LEU A 315 15.67 4.75 5.84
CA LEU A 315 15.80 4.95 4.39
C LEU A 315 15.12 3.82 3.59
N ASP A 316 15.33 2.56 3.97
CA ASP A 316 14.71 1.43 3.28
C ASP A 316 13.20 1.36 3.50
N TRP A 317 12.75 1.67 4.72
CA TRP A 317 11.32 1.80 4.98
C TRP A 317 10.71 2.97 4.21
N GLY A 318 11.43 4.07 4.07
CA GLY A 318 11.06 5.21 3.24
C GLY A 318 10.88 4.86 1.75
N LYS A 319 11.72 3.96 1.19
CA LYS A 319 11.53 3.40 -0.17
C LYS A 319 10.24 2.59 -0.27
N LEU A 320 9.87 1.82 0.76
CA LEU A 320 8.57 1.13 0.80
C LEU A 320 7.40 2.12 0.88
N ILE A 321 7.52 3.21 1.67
CA ILE A 321 6.49 4.26 1.75
C ILE A 321 6.24 4.88 0.37
N GLU A 322 7.32 5.20 -0.35
CA GLU A 322 7.26 5.72 -1.72
C GLU A 322 6.57 4.73 -2.67
N LYS A 323 7.01 3.47 -2.68
CA LYS A 323 6.46 2.40 -3.51
C LYS A 323 4.97 2.14 -3.23
N VAL A 324 4.56 2.20 -1.96
CA VAL A 324 3.17 1.99 -1.54
C VAL A 324 2.28 3.18 -1.93
N GLY A 325 2.77 4.41 -1.78
CA GLY A 325 2.06 5.63 -2.19
C GLY A 325 0.72 5.83 -1.48
N LYS A 326 0.67 5.62 -0.15
CA LYS A 326 -0.57 5.71 0.66
C LYS A 326 -0.43 6.73 1.81
N GLY A 327 -1.04 6.43 2.96
CA GLY A 327 -1.33 7.39 4.01
C GLY A 327 -0.11 8.10 4.60
N ALA A 328 1.03 7.40 4.72
CA ALA A 328 2.26 7.99 5.24
C ALA A 328 2.83 9.03 4.27
N LEU A 329 2.88 8.72 2.98
CA LEU A 329 3.27 9.68 1.94
C LEU A 329 2.35 10.91 1.94
N ASP A 330 1.03 10.70 1.97
CA ASP A 330 0.07 11.80 2.05
C ASP A 330 0.30 12.69 3.28
N ALA A 331 0.68 12.10 4.42
CA ALA A 331 0.96 12.82 5.66
C ALA A 331 2.25 13.65 5.54
N MET A 332 3.32 13.11 4.96
CA MET A 332 4.56 13.85 4.74
C MET A 332 4.36 15.01 3.78
N ILE A 333 3.54 14.83 2.74
CA ILE A 333 3.12 15.93 1.84
C ILE A 333 2.33 16.99 2.61
N MET A 334 1.37 16.57 3.44
CA MET A 334 0.55 17.48 4.25
C MET A 334 1.36 18.24 5.30
N LEU A 335 2.41 17.62 5.86
CA LEU A 335 3.37 18.26 6.74
C LEU A 335 4.37 19.14 5.98
N GLY A 336 4.41 19.10 4.65
CA GLY A 336 5.34 19.88 3.84
C GLY A 336 6.81 19.44 4.01
N LEU A 337 7.05 18.14 4.20
CA LEU A 337 8.38 17.55 4.39
C LEU A 337 9.05 17.15 3.06
N ILE A 338 8.28 17.05 1.99
CA ILE A 338 8.75 16.70 0.64
C ILE A 338 8.71 17.96 -0.23
N ASP A 339 9.83 18.26 -0.88
CA ASP A 339 10.03 19.33 -1.84
C ASP A 339 10.90 18.85 -3.02
N GLU A 340 11.27 19.75 -3.92
CA GLU A 340 12.01 19.41 -5.16
C GLU A 340 13.38 18.77 -4.90
N ASP A 341 13.99 19.05 -3.75
CA ASP A 341 15.32 18.58 -3.38
C ASP A 341 15.31 17.36 -2.45
N THR A 342 14.14 16.95 -1.95
CA THR A 342 14.02 15.87 -0.94
C THR A 342 13.20 14.70 -1.48
N THR A 343 13.85 13.54 -1.63
CA THR A 343 13.15 12.29 -1.98
C THR A 343 12.29 11.79 -0.82
N VAL A 344 11.28 10.96 -1.10
CA VAL A 344 10.43 10.38 -0.05
C VAL A 344 11.25 9.59 0.98
N PRO A 345 12.22 8.73 0.60
CA PRO A 345 13.06 8.03 1.56
C PRO A 345 13.86 8.97 2.47
N GLN A 346 14.44 10.04 1.91
CA GLN A 346 15.21 11.00 2.70
C GLN A 346 14.31 11.80 3.64
N ALA A 347 13.16 12.27 3.17
CA ALA A 347 12.21 13.02 3.99
C ALA A 347 11.74 12.20 5.22
N PHE A 348 11.51 10.90 5.02
CA PHE A 348 11.13 10.01 6.11
C PHE A 348 12.30 9.71 7.06
N ALA A 349 13.50 9.46 6.54
CA ALA A 349 14.70 9.24 7.37
C ALA A 349 15.03 10.48 8.22
N ASP A 350 14.93 11.68 7.66
CA ASP A 350 15.13 12.94 8.39
C ASP A 350 14.07 13.13 9.48
N LEU A 351 12.81 12.77 9.19
CA LEU A 351 11.73 12.83 10.18
C LEU A 351 11.98 11.83 11.31
N ASP A 352 12.33 10.59 11.00
CA ASP A 352 12.63 9.56 12.00
C ASP A 352 13.80 9.95 12.90
N ALA A 353 14.89 10.45 12.32
CA ALA A 353 16.04 10.96 13.07
C ALA A 353 15.66 12.15 13.97
N PHE A 354 14.82 13.07 13.47
CA PHE A 354 14.29 14.18 14.25
C PHE A 354 13.44 13.69 15.42
N VAL A 355 12.48 12.80 15.18
CA VAL A 355 11.61 12.26 16.24
C VAL A 355 12.44 11.51 17.30
N ASN A 356 13.44 10.73 16.89
CA ASN A 356 14.32 10.02 17.81
C ASN A 356 15.13 10.93 18.73
N ARG A 357 15.48 12.14 18.26
CA ARG A 357 16.16 13.18 19.04
C ARG A 357 15.20 13.94 19.96
N GLU A 358 13.99 14.25 19.48
CA GLU A 358 13.05 15.07 20.23
C GLU A 358 12.25 14.31 21.29
N LEU A 359 11.98 13.01 21.09
CA LEU A 359 11.28 12.18 22.07
C LEU A 359 12.26 11.68 23.14
N THR A 360 11.82 11.71 24.41
CA THR A 360 12.59 11.12 25.50
C THR A 360 12.63 9.58 25.41
N SER A 361 13.54 8.96 26.16
CA SER A 361 13.62 7.49 26.24
C SER A 361 12.32 6.88 26.79
N GLU A 362 11.70 7.55 27.77
CA GLU A 362 10.44 7.14 28.38
C GLU A 362 9.30 7.23 27.37
N GLU A 363 9.21 8.33 26.62
CA GLU A 363 8.21 8.51 25.57
C GLU A 363 8.35 7.43 24.48
N LYS A 364 9.58 7.19 24.00
CA LYS A 364 9.85 6.15 22.99
C LYS A 364 9.49 4.75 23.51
N SER A 365 9.85 4.44 24.75
CA SER A 365 9.51 3.16 25.37
C SER A 365 8.01 2.97 25.51
N ALA A 366 7.29 3.99 25.99
CA ALA A 366 5.84 3.93 26.15
C ALA A 366 5.14 3.68 24.81
N MET A 367 5.54 4.40 23.76
CA MET A 367 4.96 4.28 22.43
C MET A 367 5.37 3.01 21.67
N THR A 368 6.42 2.31 22.13
CA THR A 368 7.15 1.33 21.31
C THR A 368 7.59 1.97 20.00
N TYR A 369 8.25 3.13 20.11
CA TYR A 369 8.65 3.91 18.95
C TYR A 369 9.81 3.26 18.21
N ASP A 370 9.59 3.03 16.93
CA ASP A 370 10.55 2.58 15.94
C ASP A 370 10.11 3.12 14.57
N VAL A 371 10.84 2.72 13.52
CA VAL A 371 10.57 3.13 12.14
C VAL A 371 9.17 2.70 11.63
N LEU A 372 8.64 1.55 12.06
CA LEU A 372 7.32 1.05 11.70
C LEU A 372 6.23 1.85 12.41
N THR A 373 6.41 2.15 13.70
CA THR A 373 5.52 3.03 14.48
C THR A 373 5.52 4.44 13.88
N GLY A 374 6.67 4.95 13.41
CA GLY A 374 6.77 6.22 12.69
C GLY A 374 5.91 6.28 11.42
N GLU A 375 6.02 5.28 10.54
CA GLU A 375 5.19 5.18 9.32
C GLU A 375 3.70 5.05 9.64
N HIS A 376 3.34 4.14 10.54
CA HIS A 376 1.95 3.91 10.89
C HIS A 376 1.34 5.16 11.53
N SER A 377 2.09 5.86 12.37
CA SER A 377 1.71 7.15 12.96
C SER A 377 1.43 8.21 11.90
N LEU A 378 2.25 8.32 10.84
CA LEU A 378 1.99 9.22 9.72
C LEU A 378 0.66 8.88 9.03
N CYS A 379 0.40 7.59 8.79
CA CYS A 379 -0.89 7.12 8.26
C CYS A 379 -2.07 7.59 9.13
N LYS A 380 -1.93 7.58 10.46
CA LYS A 380 -2.96 8.08 11.40
C LYS A 380 -3.03 9.60 11.44
N TYR A 381 -1.90 10.30 11.36
CA TYR A 381 -1.83 11.76 11.26
C TYR A 381 -2.69 12.26 10.11
N LYS A 382 -2.47 11.71 8.90
CA LYS A 382 -3.31 12.04 7.73
C LYS A 382 -4.78 11.71 7.95
N ARG A 383 -5.07 10.58 8.59
CA ARG A 383 -6.44 10.18 8.86
C ARG A 383 -7.13 11.15 9.83
N LEU A 384 -6.48 11.61 10.88
CA LEU A 384 -7.08 12.49 11.88
C LEU A 384 -7.17 13.95 11.42
N TYR A 385 -6.15 14.45 10.72
CA TYR A 385 -6.08 15.87 10.31
C TYR A 385 -6.55 16.16 8.89
N SER A 386 -6.82 15.15 8.06
CA SER A 386 -7.43 15.42 6.75
C SER A 386 -8.79 16.12 6.91
N LYS A 387 -9.01 17.19 6.12
CA LYS A 387 -10.24 18.03 6.14
C LYS A 387 -11.56 17.24 6.06
N ARG A 388 -11.52 15.99 5.61
CA ARG A 388 -12.69 15.09 5.52
C ARG A 388 -13.14 14.55 6.88
N ASN A 389 -12.27 14.58 7.89
CA ASN A 389 -12.48 14.05 9.23
C ASN A 389 -12.41 15.14 10.34
N ALA A 390 -12.27 16.41 9.94
CA ALA A 390 -12.24 17.60 10.81
C ALA A 390 -13.64 18.22 11.03
N LYS A 391 -14.68 17.61 10.45
CA LYS A 391 -16.08 17.78 10.84
C LYS A 391 -16.46 16.58 11.70
#